data_AF-A0A239DSB6-F1
#
_entry.id   AF-A0A239DSB6-F1
#
_cell.length_a   1.000
_cell.length_b   1.000
_cell.length_c   1.000
_cell.angle_alpha   90.00
_cell.angle_beta   90.00
_cell.angle_gamma   90.00
#
_symmetry.space_group_name_H-M   'P 1'
#
loop_
_entity.id
_entity.type
_entity.pdbx_description
1 polymer ?
#
loop_
_entity_poly.entity_id
_entity_poly.type
_entity_poly.pdbx_seq_one_letter_code
_entity_poly.pdbx_strand_id
1 'polypeptide(L)'
;MTSSDPSATGRRTADELVRRLSRDDGAGADELLAGIDAVRDLVFVGAGLTALARADGRQLPPAQRAQASTRQVQLGRLRDASREDPEGLRRWLRRAAEEVVLLRSLRAAAARVVG
;
A
#
# COMPACT_ATOMS: atom_id res chain seq x y z
N MET A 1 -2.82 2.36 -30.55
CA MET A 1 -3.37 1.77 -29.32
C MET A 1 -2.23 1.72 -28.30
N THR A 2 -2.07 2.75 -27.46
CA THR A 2 -0.99 2.79 -26.47
C THR A 2 -1.31 1.77 -25.38
N SER A 3 -0.63 0.62 -25.42
CA SER A 3 -0.55 -0.29 -24.29
C SER A 3 -0.02 0.52 -23.11
N SER A 4 -0.90 0.90 -22.19
CA SER A 4 -0.52 1.64 -20.99
C SER A 4 0.46 0.80 -20.19
N ASP A 5 1.64 1.34 -19.89
CA ASP A 5 2.65 0.68 -19.06
C ASP A 5 2.01 0.11 -17.77
N PRO A 6 1.95 -1.22 -17.60
CA PRO A 6 1.32 -1.86 -16.44
C PRO A 6 1.93 -1.41 -15.11
N SER A 7 3.23 -1.07 -15.10
CA SER A 7 3.91 -0.53 -13.92
C SER A 7 3.41 0.87 -13.57
N ALA A 8 3.24 1.74 -14.57
CA ALA A 8 2.66 3.06 -14.37
C ALA A 8 1.20 2.99 -13.91
N THR A 9 0.41 2.07 -14.47
CA THR A 9 -0.98 1.85 -14.02
C THR A 9 -1.02 1.36 -12.58
N GLY A 10 -0.23 0.33 -12.23
CA GLY A 10 -0.17 -0.18 -10.85
C GLY A 10 0.21 0.89 -9.83
N ARG A 11 1.18 1.76 -10.15
CA ARG A 11 1.55 2.91 -9.30
C ARG A 11 0.39 3.88 -9.11
N ARG A 12 -0.29 4.29 -10.19
CA ARG A 12 -1.46 5.19 -10.10
C ARG A 12 -2.58 4.59 -9.25
N THR A 13 -2.84 3.29 -9.41
CA THR A 13 -3.83 2.56 -8.62
C THR A 13 -3.43 2.47 -7.14
N ALA A 14 -2.15 2.24 -6.84
CA ALA A 14 -1.63 2.27 -5.47
C ALA A 14 -1.82 3.65 -4.82
N ASP A 15 -1.51 4.72 -5.54
CA ASP A 15 -1.75 6.09 -5.06
C ASP A 15 -3.23 6.37 -4.83
N GLU A 16 -4.10 5.91 -5.74
CA GLU A 16 -5.56 6.06 -5.59
C GLU A 16 -6.11 5.29 -4.40
N LEU A 17 -5.66 4.06 -4.19
CA LEU A 17 -6.05 3.25 -3.04
C LEU A 17 -5.71 3.97 -1.73
N VAL A 18 -4.48 4.47 -1.61
CA VAL A 18 -4.07 5.25 -0.44
C VAL A 18 -4.87 6.54 -0.30
N ARG A 19 -5.20 7.23 -1.40
CA ARG A 19 -6.03 8.45 -1.38
C ARG A 19 -7.44 8.19 -0.86
N ARG A 20 -8.10 7.11 -1.30
CA ARG A 20 -9.44 6.73 -0.81
C ARG A 20 -9.41 6.43 0.67
N LEU A 21 -8.48 5.59 1.11
CA LEU A 21 -8.34 5.24 2.54
C LEU A 21 -7.97 6.43 3.43
N SER A 22 -7.20 7.39 2.92
CA SER A 22 -6.89 8.63 3.66
C SER A 22 -8.11 9.55 3.84
N ARG A 23 -9.20 9.31 3.11
CA ARG A 23 -10.48 10.03 3.17
C ARG A 23 -11.59 9.20 3.82
N ASP A 24 -11.23 8.13 4.51
CA ASP A 24 -12.16 7.16 5.10
C ASP A 24 -13.12 6.50 4.07
N ASP A 25 -12.77 6.53 2.79
CA ASP A 25 -13.50 5.87 1.71
C ASP A 25 -13.07 4.40 1.58
N GLY A 26 -13.43 3.61 2.61
CA GLY A 26 -13.14 2.17 2.64
C GLY A 26 -13.89 1.40 1.56
N ALA A 27 -15.18 1.74 1.33
CA ALA A 27 -16.00 1.08 0.32
C ALA A 27 -15.45 1.30 -1.10
N GLY A 28 -15.10 2.55 -1.45
CA GLY A 28 -14.48 2.84 -2.72
C GLY A 28 -13.11 2.18 -2.88
N ALA A 29 -12.32 2.04 -1.82
CA ALA A 29 -11.08 1.28 -1.88
C ALA A 29 -11.31 -0.20 -2.22
N ASP A 30 -12.34 -0.81 -1.63
CA ASP A 30 -12.69 -2.21 -1.88
C ASP A 30 -13.26 -2.40 -3.30
N GLU A 31 -14.10 -1.48 -3.78
CA GLU A 31 -14.59 -1.46 -5.17
C GLU A 31 -13.44 -1.33 -6.18
N LEU A 32 -12.47 -0.46 -5.91
CA LEU A 32 -11.28 -0.29 -6.75
C LEU A 32 -10.50 -1.60 -6.87
N LEU A 33 -10.33 -2.32 -5.75
CA LEU A 33 -9.63 -3.61 -5.73
C LEU A 33 -10.43 -4.73 -6.39
N ALA A 34 -11.75 -4.72 -6.23
CA ALA A 34 -12.65 -5.69 -6.87
C ALA A 34 -12.60 -5.59 -8.39
N GLY A 35 -12.41 -4.40 -8.95
CA GLY A 35 -12.28 -4.18 -10.39
C GLY A 35 -10.94 -4.64 -11.02
N ILE A 36 -10.04 -5.27 -10.26
CA ILE A 36 -8.75 -5.78 -10.76
C ILE A 36 -8.79 -7.30 -10.78
N ASP A 37 -8.90 -7.88 -11.97
CA ASP A 37 -9.06 -9.34 -12.13
C ASP A 37 -7.74 -10.08 -12.35
N ALA A 38 -6.74 -9.41 -12.92
CA ALA A 38 -5.46 -10.04 -13.22
C ALA A 38 -4.53 -10.00 -12.00
N VAL A 39 -4.05 -11.18 -11.57
CA VAL A 39 -2.99 -11.32 -10.55
C VAL A 39 -1.78 -10.44 -10.87
N ARG A 40 -1.40 -10.37 -12.15
CA ARG A 40 -0.30 -9.52 -12.63
C ARG A 40 -0.51 -8.06 -12.26
N ASP A 41 -1.72 -7.53 -12.42
CA ASP A 41 -2.03 -6.14 -12.14
C ASP A 41 -2.03 -5.88 -10.63
N LEU A 42 -2.58 -6.82 -9.84
CA LEU A 42 -2.50 -6.79 -8.37
C LEU A 42 -1.04 -6.73 -7.88
N VAL A 43 -0.13 -7.47 -8.52
CA VAL A 43 1.31 -7.44 -8.20
C VAL A 43 1.91 -6.05 -8.49
N PHE A 44 1.55 -5.41 -9.60
CA PHE A 44 2.05 -4.06 -9.90
C PHE A 44 1.51 -3.01 -8.92
N VAL A 45 0.25 -3.11 -8.47
CA VAL A 45 -0.28 -2.28 -7.38
C VAL A 45 0.54 -2.49 -6.10
N GLY A 46 0.80 -3.75 -5.76
CA GLY A 46 1.60 -4.13 -4.60
C GLY A 46 3.02 -3.57 -4.62
N ALA A 47 3.67 -3.56 -5.80
CA ALA A 47 4.97 -2.93 -5.99
C ALA A 47 4.90 -1.42 -5.74
N GLY A 48 3.84 -0.76 -6.22
CA GLY A 48 3.58 0.66 -5.93
C GLY A 48 3.44 0.94 -4.43
N LEU A 49 2.61 0.17 -3.72
CA LEU A 49 2.42 0.32 -2.27
C LEU A 49 3.72 0.09 -1.49
N THR A 50 4.52 -0.90 -1.89
CA THR A 50 5.83 -1.16 -1.28
C THR A 50 6.78 0.03 -1.47
N ALA A 51 6.77 0.66 -2.64
CA ALA A 51 7.59 1.84 -2.91
C ALA A 51 7.18 3.03 -2.02
N LEU A 52 5.87 3.27 -1.90
CA LEU A 52 5.31 4.30 -1.01
C LEU A 52 5.67 4.05 0.45
N ALA A 53 5.45 2.83 0.96
CA ALA A 53 5.76 2.48 2.34
C ALA A 53 7.25 2.67 2.68
N ARG A 54 8.16 2.32 1.75
CA ARG A 54 9.60 2.57 1.92
C ARG A 54 9.94 4.05 1.90
N ALA A 55 9.31 4.84 1.04
CA ALA A 55 9.54 6.27 0.97
C ALA A 55 9.07 6.99 2.25
N ASP A 56 7.89 6.63 2.76
CA ASP A 56 7.32 7.19 3.98
C ASP A 56 8.09 6.71 5.23
N GLY A 57 8.45 5.43 5.30
CA GLY A 57 9.20 4.85 6.42
C GLY A 57 10.59 5.48 6.62
N ARG A 58 11.28 5.90 5.55
CA ARG A 58 12.57 6.60 5.64
C ARG A 58 12.48 7.96 6.33
N GLN A 59 11.29 8.54 6.43
CA GLN A 59 11.06 9.84 7.08
C GLN A 59 10.68 9.69 8.56
N LEU A 60 10.50 8.46 9.06
CA LEU A 60 10.13 8.21 10.45
C LEU A 60 11.35 8.25 11.40
N PRO A 61 11.15 8.63 12.68
CA PRO A 61 12.11 8.40 13.76
C PRO A 61 12.58 6.93 13.85
N PRO A 62 13.79 6.66 14.37
CA PRO A 62 14.39 5.32 14.37
C PRO A 62 13.50 4.22 14.97
N ALA A 63 12.87 4.47 16.12
CA ALA A 63 11.99 3.50 16.79
C ALA A 63 10.76 3.17 15.93
N GLN A 64 10.10 4.18 15.37
CA GLN A 64 8.94 3.99 14.50
C GLN A 64 9.32 3.30 13.18
N ARG A 65 10.50 3.62 12.63
CA ARG A 65 11.03 2.96 11.43
C ARG A 65 11.30 1.47 11.66
N ALA A 66 11.85 1.10 12.82
CA ALA A 66 12.04 -0.30 13.17
C ALA A 66 10.71 -1.06 13.26
N GLN A 67 9.69 -0.46 13.89
CA GLN A 67 8.34 -1.03 13.95
C GLN A 67 7.71 -1.19 12.56
N ALA A 68 7.88 -0.18 11.68
CA ALA A 68 7.41 -0.23 10.30
C ALA A 68 8.05 -1.40 9.54
N SER A 69 9.38 -1.59 9.66
CA SER A 69 10.07 -2.73 9.06
C SER A 69 9.50 -4.07 9.50
N THR A 70 9.18 -4.23 10.80
CA THR A 70 8.55 -5.46 11.31
C THR A 70 7.18 -5.69 10.70
N ARG A 71 6.32 -4.67 10.59
CA ARG A 71 5.00 -4.79 9.94
C ARG A 71 5.12 -5.13 8.46
N GLN A 72 6.10 -4.55 7.76
CA GLN A 72 6.40 -4.87 6.35
C GLN A 72 6.81 -6.33 6.16
N VAL A 73 7.57 -6.92 7.09
CA VAL A 73 7.87 -8.37 7.06
C VAL A 73 6.60 -9.22 7.18
N GLN A 74 5.69 -8.86 8.08
CA GLN A 74 4.43 -9.60 8.24
C GLN A 74 3.52 -9.46 7.01
N LEU A 75 3.45 -8.26 6.42
CA LEU A 75 2.75 -8.04 5.16
C LEU A 75 3.37 -8.86 4.01
N GLY A 76 4.70 -8.99 3.97
CA GLY A 76 5.40 -9.85 3.00
C GLY A 76 4.98 -11.32 3.12
N ARG A 77 4.88 -11.84 4.35
CA ARG A 77 4.42 -13.22 4.59
C ARG A 77 2.98 -13.44 4.12
N LEU A 78 2.09 -12.48 4.39
CA LEU A 78 0.70 -12.54 3.94
C LEU A 78 0.58 -12.55 2.40
N ARG A 79 1.39 -11.71 1.72
CA ARG A 79 1.50 -11.70 0.26
C ARG A 79 1.91 -13.07 -0.27
N ASP A 80 2.99 -13.62 0.29
CA ASP A 80 3.59 -14.86 -0.20
C ASP A 80 2.64 -16.05 0.00
N ALA A 81 1.87 -16.06 1.09
CA ALA A 81 0.82 -17.04 1.33
C ALA A 81 -0.37 -16.94 0.35
N SER A 82 -0.57 -15.77 -0.29
CA SER A 82 -1.70 -15.50 -1.17
C SER A 82 -1.31 -15.43 -2.66
N ARG A 83 -0.09 -15.82 -3.03
CA ARG A 83 0.52 -15.51 -4.35
C ARG A 83 -0.31 -15.93 -5.58
N GLU A 84 -1.14 -16.96 -5.44
CA GLU A 84 -1.99 -17.54 -6.50
C GLU A 84 -3.49 -17.30 -6.24
N ASP A 85 -3.84 -16.62 -5.13
CA ASP A 85 -5.21 -16.30 -4.72
C ASP A 85 -5.49 -14.80 -4.96
N PRO A 86 -6.23 -14.43 -6.02
CA PRO A 86 -6.56 -13.04 -6.31
C PRO A 86 -7.29 -12.34 -5.15
N GLU A 87 -8.19 -13.04 -4.44
CA GLU A 87 -8.89 -12.44 -3.30
C GLU A 87 -7.95 -12.23 -2.12
N GLY A 88 -7.07 -13.19 -1.86
CA GLY A 88 -6.00 -13.08 -0.87
C GLY A 88 -5.08 -11.90 -1.16
N LEU A 89 -4.73 -11.69 -2.43
CA LEU A 89 -3.96 -10.53 -2.87
C LEU A 89 -4.73 -9.21 -2.69
N ARG A 90 -6.03 -9.16 -2.99
CA ARG A 90 -6.85 -7.95 -2.72
C ARG A 90 -6.88 -7.62 -1.23
N ARG A 91 -7.08 -8.62 -0.36
CA ARG A 91 -7.01 -8.46 1.10
C ARG A 91 -5.63 -7.96 1.55
N TRP A 92 -4.56 -8.51 0.96
CA TRP A 92 -3.20 -8.06 1.22
C TRP A 92 -2.97 -6.60 0.79
N LEU A 93 -3.40 -6.22 -0.41
CA LEU A 93 -3.28 -4.85 -0.94
C LEU A 93 -4.01 -3.84 -0.05
N ARG A 94 -5.21 -4.19 0.42
CA ARG A 94 -5.98 -3.36 1.36
C ARG A 94 -5.15 -3.06 2.62
N ARG A 95 -4.58 -4.09 3.26
CA ARG A 95 -3.73 -3.95 4.45
C ARG A 95 -2.43 -3.20 4.17
N ALA A 96 -1.83 -3.43 3.01
CA ALA A 96 -0.61 -2.73 2.61
C ALA A 96 -0.86 -1.22 2.40
N ALA A 97 -2.02 -0.84 1.86
CA ALA A 97 -2.40 0.56 1.73
C ALA A 97 -2.75 1.22 3.06
N GLU A 98 -3.42 0.51 3.98
CA GLU A 98 -3.62 0.96 5.35
C GLU A 98 -2.31 1.25 6.07
N GLU A 99 -1.29 0.40 5.89
CA GLU A 99 0.04 0.64 6.44
C GLU A 99 0.64 1.94 5.89
N VAL A 100 0.48 2.24 4.59
CA VAL A 100 0.96 3.53 4.03
C VAL A 100 0.24 4.71 4.69
N VAL A 101 -1.08 4.64 4.89
CA VAL A 101 -1.84 5.68 5.61
C VAL A 101 -1.32 5.84 7.05
N LEU A 102 -1.07 4.74 7.75
CA LEU A 102 -0.49 4.75 9.10
C LEU A 102 0.91 5.39 9.12
N LEU A 103 1.79 5.04 8.18
CA LEU A 103 3.14 5.63 8.12
C LEU A 103 3.07 7.15 7.91
N ARG A 104 2.13 7.62 7.08
CA ARG A 104 1.92 9.06 6.86
C ARG A 104 1.36 9.76 8.10
N SER A 105 0.47 9.13 8.85
CA SER A 105 -0.07 9.70 10.09
C SER A 105 1.00 9.78 11.18
N LEU A 106 1.84 8.74 11.33
CA LEU A 106 2.99 8.74 12.25
C LEU A 106 3.99 9.86 11.90
N ARG A 107 4.27 10.04 10.61
CA ARG A 107 5.13 11.14 10.14
C ARG A 107 4.55 12.51 10.45
N ALA A 108 3.26 12.71 10.20
CA ALA A 108 2.59 13.97 10.51
C ALA A 108 2.60 14.26 12.02
N ALA A 109 2.40 13.23 12.85
CA ALA A 109 2.49 13.37 14.30
C ALA A 109 3.92 13.72 14.76
N ALA A 110 4.94 13.05 14.22
CA ALA A 110 6.34 13.34 14.55
C ALA A 110 6.75 14.77 14.17
N ALA A 111 6.27 15.29 13.03
CA ALA A 111 6.55 16.66 12.60
C ALA A 111 5.98 17.72 13.56
N ARG A 112 4.84 17.44 14.22
CA ARG A 112 4.22 18.37 15.20
C ARG A 112 4.92 18.42 16.55
N VAL A 113 5.76 17.43 16.87
CA VAL A 113 6.52 17.40 18.14
C VAL A 113 7.82 18.21 18.02
N VAL A 114 8.30 18.42 16.79
CA VAL A 114 9.56 19.12 16.49
C VAL A 114 9.33 20.60 16.16
N GLY A 115 8.12 20.99 15.74
CA GLY A 115 7.75 22.39 15.45
C GLY A 115 6.99 23.04 16.59
#